data_AF-Q4T5G8-F1
#
_entry.id   AF-Q4T5G8-F1
#
_cell.length_a   1.000
_cell.length_b   1.000
_cell.length_c   1.000
_cell.angle_alpha   90.00
_cell.angle_beta   90.00
_cell.angle_gamma   90.00
#
_symmetry.space_group_name_H-M   'P 1'
#
loop_
_entity.id
_entity.type
_entity.pdbx_description
1 polymer ?
#
loop_
_entity_poly.entity_id
_entity_poly.type
_entity_poly.pdbx_seq_one_letter_code
_entity_poly.pdbx_strand_id
1 'polypeptide(L)' 'RYLKYLTKKYLKKNNLRDWLRVVASDKETYELRYFQISQDDESEADE' A
#
# COMPACT_ATOMS: atom_id res chain seq x y z
N ARG A 1 1.85 4.18 15.31
CA ARG A 1 2.38 5.14 14.29
C ARG A 1 3.67 4.66 13.62
N TYR A 2 4.69 4.21 14.37
CA TYR A 2 5.98 3.81 13.79
C TYR A 2 5.93 2.51 12.98
N LEU A 3 5.17 1.50 13.42
CA LEU A 3 4.97 0.25 12.69
C LEU A 3 4.46 0.48 11.26
N LYS A 4 3.44 1.34 11.09
CA LYS A 4 2.89 1.73 9.77
C LYS A 4 3.94 2.36 8.86
N TYR A 5 4.90 3.10 9.42
CA TYR A 5 5.98 3.70 8.64
C TYR A 5 6.96 2.63 8.17
N LEU A 6 7.39 1.74 9.07
CA LEU A 6 8.35 0.67 8.75
C LEU A 6 7.77 -0.29 7.70
N THR A 7 6.50 -0.70 7.84
CA THR A 7 5.85 -1.57 6.86
C THR A 7 5.71 -0.88 5.50
N LYS A 8 5.33 0.41 5.45
CA LYS A 8 5.34 1.19 4.19
C LYS A 8 6.73 1.32 3.55
N LYS A 9 7.78 1.48 4.35
CA LYS A 9 9.17 1.55 3.87
C LYS A 9 9.58 0.21 3.24
N TYR A 10 9.22 -0.90 3.87
CA TYR A 10 9.45 -2.23 3.34
C TYR A 10 8.66 -2.48 2.04
N LEU A 11 7.37 -2.11 1.99
CA LEU A 11 6.55 -2.26 0.78
C LEU A 11 7.09 -1.46 -0.40
N LYS A 12 7.65 -0.26 -0.17
CA LYS A 12 8.33 0.50 -1.25
C LYS A 12 9.59 -0.18 -1.74
N LYS A 13 10.40 -0.72 -0.83
CA LYS A 13 11.66 -1.38 -1.18
C LYS A 13 11.44 -2.61 -2.05
N ASN A 14 10.29 -3.28 -1.90
CA ASN A 14 9.93 -4.48 -2.65
C ASN A 14 8.91 -4.22 -3.79
N ASN A 15 8.64 -2.96 -4.14
CA ASN A 15 7.65 -2.56 -5.15
C ASN A 15 6.23 -3.15 -4.93
N LEU A 16 5.83 -3.40 -3.69
CA LEU A 16 4.52 -3.98 -3.34
C LEU A 16 3.41 -2.95 -3.12
N ARG A 17 3.69 -1.66 -3.35
CA ARG A 17 2.74 -0.57 -3.03
C ARG A 17 1.51 -0.57 -3.93
N ASP A 18 1.65 -1.07 -5.14
CA ASP A 18 0.60 -1.03 -6.15
C ASP A 18 -0.43 -2.13 -5.87
N TRP A 19 -0.02 -3.20 -5.18
CA TRP A 19 -0.90 -4.30 -4.79
C TRP A 19 -1.38 -4.23 -3.34
N LEU A 20 -0.58 -3.68 -2.42
CA LEU A 20 -0.85 -3.79 -0.97
C LEU A 20 -0.83 -2.43 -0.25
N ARG A 21 -1.85 -2.20 0.60
CA ARG A 21 -1.91 -1.04 1.50
C ARG A 21 -2.03 -1.46 2.96
N VAL A 22 -1.29 -0.74 3.81
CA VAL A 22 -1.42 -0.86 5.28
C VAL A 22 -2.60 -0.01 5.77
N VAL A 23 -3.61 -0.66 6.34
CA VAL A 23 -4.81 -0.06 6.94
C VAL A 23 -4.77 -0.29 8.46
N ALA A 24 -5.30 0.65 9.24
CA ALA A 24 -5.49 0.43 10.68
C ALA A 24 -6.94 -0.02 10.89
N SER A 25 -7.13 -1.21 11.44
CA SER A 25 -8.48 -1.71 11.78
C SER A 25 -8.91 -1.16 13.14
N ASP A 26 -7.97 -1.06 14.07
CA ASP A 26 -8.15 -0.50 15.42
C ASP A 26 -6.95 0.37 15.81
N LYS A 27 -6.95 0.91 17.05
CA LYS A 27 -5.84 1.73 17.57
C LYS A 27 -4.49 1.00 17.56
N GLU A 28 -4.48 -0.30 17.79
CA GLU A 28 -3.26 -1.12 17.92
C GLU A 28 -3.08 -2.14 16.78
N THR A 29 -4.13 -2.39 16.00
CA THR A 29 -4.13 -3.42 14.96
C THR A 29 -3.97 -2.80 13.57
N TYR A 30 -3.06 -3.39 12.77
CA TYR A 30 -2.84 -3.03 11.39
C TYR A 30 -3.01 -4.26 10.50
N GLU A 31 -3.64 -4.05 9.35
CA GLU A 31 -3.87 -5.08 8.33
C GLU A 31 -3.25 -4.65 7.00
N LEU A 32 -2.86 -5.64 6.19
CA LEU A 32 -2.52 -5.46 4.79
C LEU A 32 -3.73 -5.81 3.94
N ARG A 33 -4.19 -4.86 3.11
CA ARG A 33 -5.29 -5.08 2.17
C ARG A 33 -4.76 -5.09 0.74
N TYR A 34 -5.14 -6.12 0.00
CA TYR A 34 -4.90 -6.23 -1.43
C TYR A 34 -5.93 -5.40 -2.19
N PHE A 35 -5.47 -4.64 -3.18
CA PHE A 35 -6.32 -3.97 -4.15
C PHE A 35 -6.03 -4.58 -5.51
N GLN A 36 -7.07 -5.10 -6.17
CA GLN A 36 -6.98 -5.38 -7.59
C GLN A 36 -7.19 -4.05 -8.28
N ILE A 37 -6.09 -3.39 -8.65
CA ILE A 37 -6.17 -2.25 -9.57
C ILE A 37 -6.66 -2.86 -10.88
N SER A 38 -7.91 -2.61 -11.23
CA SER A 38 -8.38 -2.84 -12.60
C SER A 38 -7.43 -2.07 -13.51
N GLN A 39 -6.84 -2.76 -14.47
CA GLN A 39 -5.77 -2.30 -15.34
C GLN A 39 -6.25 -1.22 -16.34
N ASP A 40 -7.13 -0.31 -15.93
CA ASP A 40 -7.77 0.73 -16.76
C ASP A 40 -7.27 2.16 -16.43
N ASP A 41 -6.52 2.36 -15.34
CA ASP A 41 -5.97 3.69 -14.97
C ASP A 41 -4.46 3.83 -15.29
N GLU A 42 -3.90 2.97 -16.14
CA GLU A 42 -2.49 3.05 -16.60
C GLU A 42 -2.35 3.84 -17.91
N SER A 43 -3.16 4.92 -18.08
CA SER A 43 -3.11 5.76 -19.28
C SER A 43 -3.01 7.27 -19.06
N GLU A 44 -2.80 7.80 -17.84
CA GLU A 44 -2.55 9.25 -17.67
C GLU A 44 -1.65 9.60 -16.45
N ALA A 45 -0.36 9.27 -16.51
CA ALA A 45 0.64 9.93 -15.65
C ALA A 45 2.06 9.85 -16.24
N ASP A 46 2.23 10.38 -17.46
CA ASP A 46 3.52 10.79 -18.00
C ASP A 46 3.38 12.26 -18.48
N GLU A 47 3.27 13.17 -17.51
CA GLU A 47 3.67 14.59 -17.57
C GLU A 47 4.07 15.08 -16.18
#